data_AF-N1P948-F1
#
_entry.id   AF-N1P948-F1
#
_cell.length_a   1.000
_cell.length_b   1.000
_cell.length_c   1.000
_cell.angle_alpha   90.00
_cell.angle_beta   90.00
_cell.angle_gamma   90.00
#
_symmetry.space_group_name_H-M   'P 1'
#
loop_
_entity.id
_entity.type
_entity.pdbx_description
1 polymer ?
#
loop_
_entity_poly.entity_id
_entity_poly.type
_entity_poly.pdbx_seq_one_letter_code
_entity_poly.pdbx_strand_id
1 'polypeptide(L)'
;MNAFIIFCIASWDQYKNHVILANLVKYSLPTGRLFRLVCCPHYLDEIIIYSTLLPYEQEFYLTLVWVITSLTISALETKNYYRHKFKDNHVAPYAIIPFII
;
A
#
# COMPACT_ATOMS: atom_id res chain seq x y z
N MET A 1 -6.80 -15.24 -17.40
CA MET A 1 -7.63 -14.05 -17.66
C MET A 1 -7.87 -13.23 -16.39
N ASN A 2 -8.26 -13.85 -15.27
CA ASN A 2 -8.57 -13.14 -14.02
C ASN A 2 -7.35 -12.47 -13.36
N ALA A 3 -6.20 -13.14 -13.30
CA ALA A 3 -4.97 -12.59 -12.70
C ALA A 3 -4.47 -11.34 -13.44
N PHE A 4 -4.51 -11.35 -14.77
CA PHE A 4 -4.13 -10.19 -15.60
C PHE A 4 -5.02 -8.97 -15.36
N ILE A 5 -6.33 -9.16 -15.23
CA ILE A 5 -7.26 -8.06 -14.93
C ILE A 5 -6.98 -7.48 -13.55
N ILE A 6 -6.77 -8.33 -12.54
CA ILE A 6 -6.41 -7.89 -11.18
C ILE A 6 -5.09 -7.12 -11.20
N PHE A 7 -4.09 -7.62 -11.94
CA PHE A 7 -2.80 -6.96 -12.11
C PHE A 7 -2.97 -5.56 -12.69
N CYS A 8 -3.77 -5.40 -13.74
CA CYS A 8 -4.04 -4.10 -14.36
C CYS A 8 -4.77 -3.13 -13.41
N ILE A 9 -5.77 -3.62 -12.68
CA ILE A 9 -6.53 -2.79 -11.72
C ILE A 9 -5.62 -2.33 -10.58
N ALA A 10 -4.87 -3.24 -9.97
CA ALA A 10 -3.94 -2.91 -8.88
C ALA A 10 -2.82 -1.99 -9.35
N SER A 11 -2.25 -2.22 -10.54
CA SER A 11 -1.24 -1.34 -11.14
C SER A 11 -1.79 0.07 -11.39
N TRP A 12 -3.04 0.18 -11.82
CA TRP A 12 -3.70 1.47 -12.00
C TRP A 12 -3.97 2.18 -10.68
N ASP A 13 -4.43 1.48 -9.63
CA ASP A 13 -4.64 2.08 -8.31
C ASP A 13 -3.31 2.53 -7.69
N GLN A 14 -2.27 1.70 -7.78
CA GLN A 14 -0.91 2.02 -7.35
C GLN A 14 -0.39 3.29 -8.02
N TYR A 15 -0.58 3.40 -9.35
CA TYR A 15 -0.22 4.60 -10.09
C TYR A 15 -0.96 5.84 -9.56
N LYS A 16 -2.27 5.74 -9.32
CA LYS A 16 -3.05 6.86 -8.76
C LYS A 16 -2.59 7.24 -7.35
N ASN A 17 -2.22 6.26 -6.53
CA ASN A 17 -1.68 6.49 -5.19
C ASN A 17 -0.32 7.20 -5.26
N HIS A 18 0.57 6.82 -6.17
CA HIS A 18 1.83 7.53 -6.39
C HIS A 18 1.64 8.94 -6.95
N VAL A 19 0.66 9.17 -7.82
CA VAL A 19 0.33 10.52 -8.29
C VAL A 19 -0.08 11.43 -7.13
N ILE A 20 -0.83 10.92 -6.14
CA ILE A 20 -1.13 11.68 -4.92
C ILE A 20 0.16 12.01 -4.19
N LEU A 21 0.99 11.01 -3.93
CA LEU A 21 2.24 11.19 -3.18
C LEU A 21 3.20 12.17 -3.87
N ALA A 22 3.31 12.13 -5.19
CA ALA A 22 4.15 13.01 -5.98
C ALA A 22 3.70 14.47 -5.95
N ASN A 23 2.40 14.71 -5.80
CA ASN A 23 1.82 16.05 -5.72
C ASN A 23 1.72 16.61 -4.29
N LEU A 24 2.14 15.84 -3.27
CA LEU A 24 2.14 16.33 -1.89
C LEU A 24 3.23 17.38 -1.68
N VAL A 25 2.91 18.39 -0.86
CA VAL A 25 3.94 19.20 -0.22
C VAL A 25 4.84 18.25 0.57
N LYS A 26 6.17 18.35 0.39
CA LYS A 26 7.12 17.37 0.91
C LYS A 26 6.89 17.10 2.40
N TYR A 27 6.71 15.82 2.73
CA TYR A 27 6.41 15.33 4.07
C TYR A 27 5.10 15.86 4.71
N SER A 28 4.10 16.23 3.92
CA SER A 28 2.72 16.43 4.39
C SER A 28 1.96 15.11 4.50
N LEU A 29 0.87 15.10 5.28
CA LEU A 29 0.06 13.90 5.50
C LEU A 29 -0.84 13.64 4.27
N PRO A 30 -0.75 12.47 3.62
CA PRO A 30 -1.67 12.12 2.55
C PRO A 30 -3.08 11.88 3.07
N THR A 31 -4.10 12.43 2.41
CA THR A 31 -5.52 12.29 2.81
C THR A 31 -6.48 12.02 1.65
N GLY A 32 -5.95 11.82 0.43
CA GLY A 32 -6.75 11.53 -0.76
C GLY A 32 -7.07 10.04 -0.92
N ARG A 33 -8.22 9.71 -1.54
CA ARG A 33 -8.60 8.31 -1.83
C ARG A 33 -8.51 7.41 -0.58
N LEU A 34 -7.85 6.26 -0.72
CA LEU A 34 -7.70 5.24 0.30
C LEU A 34 -6.73 5.65 1.43
N PHE A 35 -5.97 6.75 1.26
CA PHE A 35 -5.14 7.32 2.33
C PHE A 35 -5.96 7.82 3.54
N ARG A 36 -7.29 7.92 3.42
CA ARG A 36 -8.18 8.21 4.57
C ARG A 36 -8.37 7.01 5.49
N LEU A 37 -8.16 5.79 4.99
CA LEU A 37 -8.39 4.55 5.71
C LEU A 37 -7.07 3.84 6.06
N VAL A 38 -6.10 3.81 5.15
CA VAL A 38 -4.78 3.19 5.35
C VAL A 38 -3.65 4.19 5.08
N CYS A 39 -2.53 4.07 5.79
CA CYS A 39 -1.38 4.95 5.59
C CYS A 39 -0.66 4.68 4.26
N CYS A 40 -0.60 3.43 3.82
CA CYS A 40 0.17 2.98 2.66
C CYS A 40 -0.69 2.13 1.69
N PRO A 41 -1.72 2.71 1.04
CA PRO A 41 -2.56 1.98 0.08
C PRO A 41 -1.76 1.43 -1.12
N HIS A 42 -0.75 2.16 -1.59
CA HIS A 42 0.14 1.71 -2.67
C HIS A 42 0.90 0.42 -2.35
N TYR A 43 1.24 0.18 -1.08
CA TYR A 43 1.86 -1.09 -0.67
C TYR A 43 0.88 -2.27 -0.71
N LEU A 44 -0.41 -2.01 -0.44
CA LEU A 44 -1.44 -3.04 -0.63
C LEU A 44 -1.57 -3.39 -2.12
N ASP A 45 -1.54 -2.39 -3.01
CA ASP A 45 -1.57 -2.63 -4.44
C ASP A 45 -0.37 -3.46 -4.90
N GLU A 46 0.83 -3.18 -4.38
CA GLU A 46 2.04 -3.95 -4.68
C GLU A 46 1.91 -5.41 -4.24
N ILE A 47 1.41 -5.68 -3.03
CA ILE A 47 1.11 -7.05 -2.57
C ILE A 47 0.14 -7.76 -3.53
N ILE A 48 -0.93 -7.07 -3.96
CA ILE A 48 -1.89 -7.63 -4.90
C ILE A 48 -1.21 -7.94 -6.24
N ILE A 49 -0.38 -7.04 -6.77
CA ILE A 49 0.37 -7.23 -8.02
C ILE A 49 1.22 -8.49 -7.95
N TYR A 50 2.05 -8.65 -6.91
CA TYR A 50 2.88 -9.85 -6.75
C TYR A 50 2.04 -11.12 -6.57
N SER A 51 0.87 -11.04 -5.91
CA SER A 51 -0.02 -12.20 -5.76
C SER A 51 -0.55 -12.71 -7.10
N THR A 52 -0.69 -11.84 -8.11
CA THR A 52 -1.14 -12.25 -9.45
C THR A 52 -0.13 -13.06 -10.23
N LEU A 53 1.13 -13.14 -9.77
CA LEU A 53 2.18 -13.94 -10.42
C LEU A 53 2.11 -15.42 -10.03
N LEU A 54 1.57 -15.75 -8.84
CA LEU A 54 1.51 -17.13 -8.33
C LEU A 54 0.78 -18.14 -9.24
N PRO A 55 -0.32 -17.78 -9.93
CA PRO A 55 -0.98 -18.71 -10.86
C PRO A 55 -0.15 -19.05 -12.09
N TYR A 56 0.90 -18.28 -12.39
CA TYR A 56 1.77 -18.49 -13.54
C TYR A 56 3.00 -19.30 -13.16
N GLU A 57 3.66 -18.97 -12.05
CA GLU A 57 4.84 -19.70 -11.56
C GLU A 57 4.88 -19.75 -10.04
N GLN A 58 5.14 -20.94 -9.48
CA GLN A 58 5.19 -21.14 -8.02
C GLN A 58 6.45 -20.55 -7.38
N GLU A 59 7.50 -20.30 -8.16
CA GLU A 59 8.77 -19.72 -7.70
C GLU A 59 8.58 -18.34 -7.03
N PHE A 60 7.52 -17.61 -7.41
CA PHE A 60 7.17 -16.32 -6.81
C PHE A 60 6.61 -16.41 -5.38
N TYR A 61 6.38 -17.60 -4.83
CA TYR A 61 5.84 -17.74 -3.48
C TYR A 61 6.72 -17.10 -2.41
N LEU A 62 8.03 -17.38 -2.42
CA LEU A 62 8.95 -16.77 -1.47
C LEU A 62 9.08 -15.26 -1.68
N THR A 63 9.04 -14.81 -2.94
CA THR A 63 8.98 -13.38 -3.28
C THR A 63 7.75 -12.73 -2.69
N LEU A 64 6.57 -13.35 -2.80
CA LEU A 64 5.33 -12.80 -2.23
C LEU A 64 5.40 -12.72 -0.70
N VAL A 65 5.90 -13.76 -0.03
CA VAL A 65 6.10 -13.73 1.43
C VAL A 65 7.04 -12.60 1.83
N TRP A 66 8.13 -12.40 1.09
CA TRP A 66 9.05 -11.30 1.30
C TRP A 66 8.37 -9.93 1.09
N VAL A 67 7.63 -9.74 0.00
CA VAL A 67 6.90 -8.50 -0.32
C VAL A 67 5.88 -8.18 0.76
N ILE A 68 5.06 -9.15 1.19
CA ILE A 68 4.08 -8.96 2.27
C ILE A 68 4.80 -8.53 3.56
N THR A 69 5.87 -9.23 3.93
CA THR A 69 6.58 -8.98 5.20
C THR A 69 7.25 -7.60 5.20
N SER A 70 8.03 -7.30 4.17
CA SER A 70 8.78 -6.05 4.05
C SER A 70 7.84 -4.83 4.00
N LEU A 71 6.81 -4.89 3.15
CA LEU A 71 5.86 -3.78 3.00
C LEU A 71 4.98 -3.58 4.23
N THR A 72 4.61 -4.65 4.93
CA THR A 72 3.86 -4.54 6.20
C THR A 72 4.70 -3.85 7.27
N ILE A 73 5.98 -4.22 7.41
CA ILE A 73 6.91 -3.55 8.35
C ILE A 73 7.04 -2.06 7.99
N SER A 74 7.32 -1.74 6.73
CA SER A 74 7.44 -0.35 6.29
C SER A 74 6.15 0.45 6.44
N ALA A 75 4.97 -0.16 6.29
CA ALA A 75 3.69 0.49 6.51
C ALA A 75 3.47 0.83 7.99
N LEU A 76 3.82 -0.09 8.90
CA LEU A 76 3.74 0.14 10.35
C LEU A 76 4.68 1.26 10.79
N GLU A 77 5.91 1.27 10.28
CA GLU A 77 6.86 2.36 10.53
C GLU A 77 6.34 3.70 10.00
N THR A 78 5.75 3.72 8.81
CA THR A 78 5.16 4.92 8.20
C THR A 78 3.98 5.44 9.03
N LYS A 79 3.10 4.54 9.50
CA LYS A 79 1.98 4.89 10.39
C LYS A 79 2.48 5.47 11.71
N ASN A 80 3.50 4.88 12.31
CA ASN A 80 4.13 5.38 13.53
C ASN A 80 4.73 6.77 13.29
N TYR A 81 5.46 6.95 12.20
CA TYR A 81 5.98 8.26 11.79
C TYR A 81 4.86 9.30 11.65
N TYR A 82 3.76 8.98 10.97
CA TYR A 82 2.63 9.89 10.83
C TYR A 82 1.98 10.23 12.18
N ARG A 83 1.77 9.25 13.06
CA ARG A 83 1.24 9.49 14.42
C ARG A 83 2.14 10.38 15.25
N HIS A 84 3.47 10.21 15.16
CA HIS A 84 4.42 11.02 15.90
C HIS A 84 4.51 12.46 15.36
N LYS A 85 4.46 12.63 14.04
CA LYS A 85 4.61 13.93 13.38
C LYS A 85 3.33 14.76 13.39
N PHE A 86 2.17 14.12 13.19
CA PHE A 86 0.89 14.79 12.98
C PHE A 86 -0.08 14.54 14.15
N LYS A 87 0.37 14.78 15.38
CA LYS A 87 -0.37 14.50 16.61
C LYS A 87 -1.77 15.13 16.66
N ASP A 88 -1.91 16.33 16.10
CA ASP A 88 -3.17 17.09 16.10
C ASP A 88 -4.06 16.78 14.88
N ASN A 89 -3.60 15.94 13.94
CA ASN A 89 -4.37 15.59 12.75
C ASN A 89 -4.93 14.17 12.85
N HIS A 90 -6.00 13.92 12.11
CA HIS A 90 -6.53 12.57 11.96
C HIS A 90 -5.63 11.75 11.03
N VAL A 91 -4.78 10.91 11.61
CA VAL A 91 -3.98 9.90 10.89
C VAL A 91 -4.86 8.69 10.59
N ALA A 92 -4.71 8.12 9.40
CA ALA A 92 -5.45 6.95 8.97
C ALA A 92 -5.39 5.80 10.00
N PRO A 93 -6.52 5.12 10.29
CA PRO A 93 -6.60 4.13 11.35
C PRO A 93 -5.79 2.86 11.08
N TYR A 94 -5.59 2.49 9.82
CA TYR A 94 -4.87 1.29 9.39
C TYR A 94 -3.55 1.64 8.70
N ALA A 95 -2.60 0.72 8.67
CA ALA A 95 -1.28 0.87 8.08
C ALA A 95 -1.31 0.55 6.58
N ILE A 96 -1.88 -0.61 6.20
CA ILE A 96 -1.80 -1.14 4.84
C ILE A 96 -3.06 -1.89 4.42
N ILE A 97 -3.66 -2.72 5.29
CA ILE A 97 -4.90 -3.45 4.95
C ILE A 97 -6.08 -2.84 5.72
N PRO A 98 -7.11 -2.30 5.02
CA PRO A 98 -8.27 -1.72 5.68
C PRO A 98 -8.94 -2.72 6.63
N PHE A 99 -9.31 -2.26 7.82
CA PHE A 99 -9.99 -3.06 8.84
C PHE A 99 -9.17 -4.22 9.44
N ILE A 100 -7.88 -4.33 9.10
CA ILE A 100 -7.00 -5.38 9.61
C ILE A 100 -5.77 -4.77 10.28
N ILE A 101 -4.91 -4.06 9.53
CA ILE A 101 -3.61 -3.61 10.04
C ILE A 101 -3.18 -2.27 9.48
#